data_AF-A0A3M1B6K0-F1
#
_entry.id   AF-A0A3M1B6K0-F1
#
_cell.length_a   1.000
_cell.length_b   1.000
_cell.length_c   1.000
_cell.angle_alpha   90.00
_cell.angle_beta   90.00
_cell.angle_gamma   90.00
#
_symmetry.space_group_name_H-M   'P 1'
#
loop_
_entity.id
_entity.type
_entity.pdbx_description
1 polymer ?
#
loop_
_entity_poly.entity_id
_entity_poly.type
_entity_poly.pdbx_seq_one_letter_code
_entity_poly.pdbx_strand_id
1 'polypeptide(L)'
;MKKRQKGFTLIELMIVVAIIAIIAAIAIPNLLDAKKNSNESAAIANLKTFYTAETQFRTDKKGGSTRYGTPGELVQHGLIDKSFSQSKVASGNGGVKGGFTFSCAGASVGSFSAWMLALSAQDSDRDFFVDQSGRITYDTGGDGVKPDANSSGIDD
;
A
#
# COMPACT_ATOMS: atom_id res chain seq x y z
N MET A 1 -59.94 -21.13 3.29
CA MET A 1 -59.35 -20.45 4.47
C MET A 1 -58.25 -19.49 4.00
N LYS A 2 -58.47 -18.17 4.03
CA LYS A 2 -57.45 -17.18 3.66
C LYS A 2 -56.50 -16.97 4.85
N LYS A 3 -55.24 -17.39 4.71
CA LYS A 3 -54.18 -17.09 5.69
C LYS A 3 -54.05 -15.56 5.79
N ARG A 4 -54.22 -14.99 6.99
CA ARG A 4 -53.95 -13.57 7.23
C ARG A 4 -52.44 -13.37 7.11
N GLN A 5 -51.99 -12.66 6.09
CA GLN A 5 -50.61 -12.18 6.01
C GLN A 5 -50.42 -11.12 7.10
N LYS A 6 -49.56 -11.41 8.08
CA LYS A 6 -49.08 -10.39 9.02
C LYS A 6 -48.08 -9.53 8.26
N GLY A 7 -48.41 -8.26 8.03
CA GLY A 7 -47.48 -7.26 7.50
C GLY A 7 -46.52 -6.79 8.60
N PHE A 8 -45.31 -6.40 8.19
CA PHE A 8 -44.32 -5.76 9.05
C PHE A 8 -44.83 -4.39 9.52
N THR A 9 -44.69 -4.05 10.79
CA THR A 9 -45.09 -2.73 11.28
C THR A 9 -44.00 -1.70 10.96
N LEU A 10 -44.39 -0.45 10.68
CA LEU A 10 -43.43 0.64 10.48
C LEU A 10 -42.56 0.85 11.73
N ILE A 11 -43.14 0.70 12.92
CA ILE A 11 -42.41 0.87 14.18
C ILE A 11 -41.34 -0.22 14.39
N GLU A 12 -41.62 -1.47 14.00
CA GLU A 12 -40.60 -2.54 14.01
C GLU A 12 -39.41 -2.18 13.12
N LEU A 13 -39.67 -1.62 11.92
CA LEU A 13 -38.60 -1.21 11.03
C LEU A 13 -37.80 -0.02 11.59
N MET A 14 -38.47 0.95 12.20
CA MET A 14 -37.82 2.14 12.75
C MET A 14 -36.85 1.82 13.88
N ILE A 15 -37.23 0.93 14.80
CA ILE A 15 -36.34 0.52 15.91
C ILE A 15 -35.12 -0.23 15.38
N VAL A 16 -35.32 -1.11 14.38
CA VAL A 16 -34.21 -1.86 13.77
C VAL A 16 -33.18 -0.92 13.13
N VAL A 17 -33.64 0.06 12.34
CA VAL A 17 -32.73 1.03 11.72
C VAL A 17 -32.03 1.90 12.76
N ALA A 18 -32.72 2.28 13.85
CA ALA A 18 -32.12 3.03 14.95
C ALA A 18 -30.97 2.27 15.63
N ILE A 19 -31.16 0.98 15.91
CA ILE A 19 -30.11 0.13 16.52
C ILE A 19 -28.93 -0.05 15.56
N ILE A 20 -29.19 -0.32 14.28
CA ILE A 20 -28.13 -0.45 13.26
C ILE A 20 -27.33 0.86 13.14
N ALA A 21 -27.99 2.03 13.20
CA ALA A 21 -27.32 3.32 13.15
C ALA A 21 -26.36 3.55 14.34
N ILE A 22 -26.75 3.15 15.55
CA ILE A 22 -25.88 3.24 16.74
C ILE A 22 -24.64 2.35 16.58
N ILE A 23 -24.84 1.10 16.12
CA ILE A 23 -23.73 0.17 15.89
C ILE A 23 -22.79 0.70 14.80
N ALA A 24 -23.35 1.17 13.68
CA ALA A 24 -22.58 1.70 12.57
C ALA A 24 -21.73 2.91 12.96
N ALA A 25 -22.26 3.80 13.81
CA ALA A 25 -21.53 4.98 14.29
C ALA A 25 -20.23 4.64 15.02
N ILE A 26 -20.18 3.52 15.74
CA ILE A 26 -18.97 3.05 16.45
C ILE A 26 -18.12 2.16 15.54
N ALA A 27 -18.76 1.31 14.73
CA ALA A 27 -18.06 0.31 13.92
C ALA A 27 -17.32 0.91 12.73
N ILE A 28 -17.90 1.91 12.05
CA ILE A 28 -17.31 2.53 10.85
C ILE A 28 -15.93 3.16 11.12
N PRO A 29 -15.73 4.05 12.12
CA PRO A 29 -14.41 4.64 12.35
C PRO A 29 -13.36 3.56 12.66
N ASN A 30 -13.69 2.61 13.55
CA ASN A 30 -12.78 1.51 13.88
C ASN A 30 -12.42 0.64 12.66
N LEU A 31 -13.38 0.40 11.76
CA LEU A 31 -13.14 -0.34 10.52
C LEU A 31 -12.22 0.42 9.57
N LEU A 32 -12.38 1.74 9.46
CA LEU A 32 -11.51 2.58 8.62
C LEU A 32 -10.07 2.55 9.15
N ASP A 33 -9.86 2.69 10.46
CA ASP A 33 -8.54 2.64 11.07
C ASP A 33 -7.90 1.26 10.92
N ALA A 34 -8.68 0.19 11.13
CA ALA A 34 -8.20 -1.17 10.90
C ALA A 34 -7.79 -1.41 9.44
N LYS A 35 -8.55 -0.86 8.48
CA LYS A 35 -8.21 -0.91 7.06
C LYS A 35 -6.92 -0.15 6.77
N LYS A 36 -6.73 1.06 7.31
CA LYS A 36 -5.50 1.84 7.17
C LYS A 36 -4.30 1.07 7.68
N ASN A 37 -4.37 0.53 8.90
CA ASN A 37 -3.27 -0.25 9.49
C ASN A 37 -2.94 -1.52 8.67
N SER A 38 -3.98 -2.17 8.13
CA SER A 38 -3.79 -3.31 7.21
C SER A 38 -3.11 -2.91 5.91
N ASN A 39 -3.48 -1.77 5.34
CA ASN A 39 -2.87 -1.26 4.11
C ASN A 39 -1.40 -0.88 4.35
N GLU A 40 -1.09 -0.22 5.47
CA GLU A 40 0.27 0.15 5.86
C GLU A 40 1.17 -1.07 6.06
N SER A 41 0.66 -2.08 6.77
CA SER A 41 1.36 -3.36 6.94
C SER A 41 1.65 -4.02 5.59
N ALA A 42 0.70 -3.97 4.66
CA ALA A 42 0.88 -4.48 3.31
C ALA A 42 1.91 -3.66 2.52
N ALA A 43 1.93 -2.33 2.65
CA ALA A 43 2.91 -1.47 2.00
C ALA A 43 4.34 -1.79 2.45
N ILE A 44 4.56 -1.92 3.75
CA ILE A 44 5.85 -2.32 4.32
C ILE A 44 6.28 -3.69 3.77
N ALA A 45 5.38 -4.68 3.75
CA ALA A 45 5.68 -6.01 3.20
C ALA A 45 6.03 -5.97 1.71
N ASN A 46 5.37 -5.10 0.94
CA ASN A 46 5.65 -4.91 -0.48
C ASN A 46 7.01 -4.26 -0.72
N LEU A 47 7.41 -3.28 0.11
CA LEU A 47 8.76 -2.70 0.05
C LEU A 47 9.84 -3.73 0.42
N LYS A 48 9.61 -4.57 1.44
CA LYS A 48 10.50 -5.69 1.78
C LYS A 48 10.65 -6.69 0.63
N THR A 49 9.53 -7.01 -0.05
CA THR A 49 9.52 -7.87 -1.23
C THR A 49 10.32 -7.25 -2.38
N PHE A 50 10.11 -5.97 -2.65
CA PHE A 50 10.83 -5.24 -3.69
C PHE A 50 12.35 -5.17 -3.40
N TYR A 51 12.75 -4.83 -2.17
CA TYR A 51 14.15 -4.85 -1.75
C TYR A 51 14.80 -6.23 -1.94
N THR A 52 14.09 -7.30 -1.58
CA THR A 52 14.58 -8.68 -1.78
C THR A 52 14.76 -9.00 -3.27
N ALA A 53 13.81 -8.58 -4.11
CA ALA A 53 13.93 -8.75 -5.55
C ALA A 53 15.10 -7.96 -6.15
N GLU A 54 15.33 -6.72 -5.69
CA GLU A 54 16.47 -5.89 -6.10
C GLU A 54 17.82 -6.51 -5.72
N THR A 55 17.94 -6.97 -4.48
CA THR A 55 19.16 -7.66 -4.02
C THR A 55 19.42 -8.95 -4.80
N GLN A 56 18.38 -9.72 -5.12
CA GLN A 56 18.50 -10.91 -5.96
C GLN A 56 18.89 -10.56 -7.40
N PHE A 57 18.24 -9.58 -8.02
CA PHE A 57 18.53 -9.12 -9.38
C PHE A 57 20.00 -8.69 -9.53
N ARG A 58 20.50 -7.94 -8.54
CA ARG A 58 21.88 -7.46 -8.49
C ARG A 58 22.89 -8.59 -8.28
N THR A 59 22.59 -9.53 -7.38
CA THR A 59 23.48 -10.67 -7.05
C THR A 59 23.61 -11.62 -8.23
N ASP A 60 22.49 -11.92 -8.89
CA ASP A 60 22.44 -12.75 -10.10
C ASP A 60 22.96 -12.04 -11.35
N LYS A 61 23.28 -10.73 -11.25
CA LYS A 61 23.69 -9.86 -12.36
C LYS A 61 22.73 -9.95 -13.55
N LYS A 62 21.41 -10.06 -13.31
CA LYS A 62 20.40 -10.22 -14.37
C LYS A 62 20.42 -9.06 -15.38
N GLY A 63 20.79 -7.86 -14.93
CA GLY A 63 20.99 -6.69 -15.78
C GLY A 63 22.35 -6.60 -16.49
N GLY A 64 23.13 -7.69 -16.53
CA GLY A 64 24.48 -7.75 -17.11
C GLY A 64 25.57 -7.05 -16.29
N SER A 65 25.23 -6.56 -15.09
CA SER A 65 26.11 -5.78 -14.21
C SER A 65 25.62 -5.87 -12.76
N THR A 66 26.42 -5.41 -11.79
CA THR A 66 26.02 -5.29 -10.37
C THR A 66 25.16 -4.06 -10.11
N ARG A 67 24.13 -3.86 -10.94
CA ARG A 67 23.16 -2.77 -10.82
C ARG A 67 21.82 -3.27 -10.28
N TYR A 68 21.04 -2.34 -9.79
CA TYR A 68 19.63 -2.53 -9.49
C TYR A 68 18.79 -2.46 -10.78
N GLY A 69 17.60 -3.08 -10.74
CA GLY A 69 16.72 -3.22 -11.90
C GLY A 69 15.59 -2.20 -11.89
N THR A 70 15.00 -1.95 -13.05
CA THR A 70 13.70 -1.26 -13.09
C THR A 70 12.59 -2.26 -12.73
N PRO A 71 11.40 -1.82 -12.27
CA PRO A 71 10.32 -2.73 -11.93
C PRO A 71 9.91 -3.61 -13.11
N GLY A 72 10.01 -3.08 -14.34
CA GLY A 72 9.77 -3.86 -15.56
C GLY A 72 10.76 -5.02 -15.74
N GLU A 73 12.04 -4.81 -15.44
CA GLU A 73 13.06 -5.87 -15.50
C GLU A 73 12.84 -6.91 -14.41
N LEU A 74 12.50 -6.49 -13.19
CA LEU A 74 12.20 -7.41 -12.10
C LEU A 74 10.99 -8.30 -12.43
N VAL A 75 9.95 -7.73 -13.06
CA VAL A 75 8.79 -8.49 -13.56
C VAL A 75 9.19 -9.44 -14.69
N GLN A 76 10.02 -8.99 -15.64
CA GLN A 76 10.50 -9.82 -16.75
C GLN A 76 11.28 -11.06 -16.26
N HIS A 77 12.03 -10.91 -15.16
CA HIS A 77 12.77 -11.99 -14.54
C HIS A 77 11.95 -12.79 -13.50
N GLY A 78 10.66 -12.48 -13.32
CA GLY A 78 9.75 -13.19 -12.42
C GLY A 78 10.05 -12.98 -10.93
N LEU A 79 10.72 -11.89 -10.56
CA LEU A 79 11.12 -11.59 -9.19
C LEU A 79 10.01 -10.86 -8.41
N ILE A 80 9.15 -10.12 -9.11
CA ILE A 80 7.97 -9.45 -8.56
C ILE A 80 6.78 -9.58 -9.52
N ASP A 81 5.57 -9.35 -9.00
CA ASP A 81 4.35 -9.34 -9.81
C ASP A 81 4.21 -8.03 -10.61
N LYS A 82 3.48 -8.10 -11.75
CA LYS A 82 3.21 -6.96 -12.64
C LYS A 82 2.50 -5.78 -11.96
N SER A 83 1.92 -5.95 -10.77
CA SER A 83 1.33 -4.84 -9.99
C SER A 83 2.33 -3.73 -9.65
N PHE A 84 3.63 -4.02 -9.62
CA PHE A 84 4.70 -3.03 -9.36
C PHE A 84 5.11 -2.21 -10.59
N SER A 85 4.76 -2.65 -11.80
CA SER A 85 5.18 -1.99 -13.07
C SER A 85 4.01 -1.43 -13.89
N GLN A 86 2.78 -1.44 -13.34
CA GLN A 86 1.59 -0.92 -14.01
C GLN A 86 1.49 0.61 -13.87
N SER A 87 1.77 1.30 -14.97
CA SER A 87 1.78 2.76 -15.07
C SER A 87 0.43 3.39 -14.69
N LYS A 88 0.36 3.90 -13.45
CA LYS A 88 -0.50 5.04 -13.07
C LYS A 88 0.29 6.22 -12.49
N VAL A 89 1.61 6.17 -12.59
CA VAL A 89 2.52 7.20 -12.06
C VAL A 89 3.26 7.82 -13.23
N ALA A 90 3.32 9.16 -13.28
CA ALA A 90 3.87 9.92 -14.41
C ALA A 90 5.36 9.66 -14.69
N SER A 91 6.08 9.00 -13.77
CA SER A 91 7.43 8.51 -13.96
C SER A 91 7.35 7.00 -14.19
N GLY A 92 7.75 6.53 -15.38
CA GLY A 92 7.46 5.20 -15.96
C GLY A 92 7.91 3.92 -15.22
N ASN A 93 8.22 3.98 -13.93
CA ASN A 93 8.60 2.85 -13.07
C ASN A 93 7.69 2.80 -11.82
N GLY A 94 6.38 2.62 -12.02
CA GLY A 94 5.42 2.64 -10.92
C GLY A 94 4.23 1.71 -11.10
N GLY A 95 3.54 1.45 -10.00
CA GLY A 95 2.44 0.49 -9.85
C GLY A 95 1.39 0.97 -8.86
N VAL A 96 0.26 0.28 -8.75
CA VAL A 96 -0.73 0.52 -7.67
C VAL A 96 -0.94 -0.78 -6.90
N LYS A 97 -0.82 -0.71 -5.58
CA LYS A 97 -0.94 -1.88 -4.71
C LYS A 97 -1.51 -1.49 -3.34
N GLY A 98 -2.67 -2.05 -2.99
CA GLY A 98 -3.23 -1.95 -1.64
C GLY A 98 -3.52 -0.53 -1.15
N GLY A 99 -4.01 0.38 -2.00
CA GLY A 99 -4.25 1.78 -1.61
C GLY A 99 -3.03 2.70 -1.70
N PHE A 100 -1.90 2.19 -2.23
CA PHE A 100 -0.68 2.97 -2.45
C PHE A 100 -0.28 3.00 -3.93
N THR A 101 0.36 4.09 -4.33
CA THR A 101 1.16 4.17 -5.55
C THR A 101 2.57 3.73 -5.21
N PHE A 102 3.05 2.73 -5.93
CA PHE A 102 4.44 2.32 -5.91
C PHE A 102 5.20 3.12 -6.96
N SER A 103 6.40 3.60 -6.61
CA SER A 103 7.33 4.15 -7.59
C SER A 103 8.75 3.81 -7.19
N CYS A 104 9.64 3.65 -8.16
CA CYS A 104 11.07 3.59 -7.90
C CYS A 104 11.87 4.54 -8.79
N ALA A 105 13.05 4.90 -8.30
CA ALA A 105 14.02 5.72 -9.01
C ALA A 105 15.44 5.20 -8.77
N GLY A 106 16.35 5.64 -9.63
CA GLY A 106 17.77 5.42 -9.41
C GLY A 106 18.27 4.00 -9.65
N ALA A 107 17.49 3.11 -10.31
CA ALA A 107 17.84 1.73 -10.68
C ALA A 107 19.17 1.61 -11.46
N SER A 108 20.27 1.71 -10.73
CA SER A 108 21.61 1.95 -11.24
C SER A 108 22.64 1.17 -10.41
N VAL A 109 23.93 1.41 -10.65
CA VAL A 109 24.98 0.75 -9.88
C VAL A 109 25.04 1.37 -8.48
N GLY A 110 24.70 0.58 -7.47
CA GLY A 110 24.91 0.93 -6.07
C GLY A 110 23.80 1.76 -5.41
N SER A 111 22.78 2.20 -6.16
CA SER A 111 21.64 2.91 -5.58
C SER A 111 20.32 2.46 -6.20
N PHE A 112 19.28 2.48 -5.37
CA PHE A 112 17.89 2.57 -5.82
C PHE A 112 17.10 3.24 -4.69
N SER A 113 15.94 3.78 -5.05
CA SER A 113 14.97 4.28 -4.08
C SER A 113 13.58 3.85 -4.50
N ALA A 114 12.79 3.40 -3.54
CA ALA A 114 11.41 2.99 -3.78
C ALA A 114 10.49 3.60 -2.73
N TRP A 115 9.30 4.00 -3.20
CA TRP A 115 8.27 4.63 -2.39
C TRP A 115 6.96 3.87 -2.51
N MET A 116 6.21 3.86 -1.40
CA MET A 116 4.77 3.60 -1.41
C MET A 116 4.07 4.82 -0.85
N LEU A 117 3.40 5.57 -1.73
CA LEU A 117 2.68 6.80 -1.39
C LEU A 117 1.18 6.54 -1.38
N ALA A 118 0.49 6.87 -0.29
CA ALA A 118 -0.94 6.65 -0.14
C ALA A 118 -1.72 7.36 -1.25
N LEU A 119 -2.74 6.69 -1.81
CA LEU A 119 -3.61 7.30 -2.83
C LEU A 119 -4.51 8.38 -2.23
N SER A 120 -4.86 8.23 -0.95
CA SER A 120 -5.76 9.11 -0.23
C SER A 120 -5.55 9.00 1.28
N ALA A 121 -6.00 10.01 2.01
CA ALA A 121 -6.01 10.01 3.47
C ALA A 121 -6.90 8.92 4.10
N GLN A 122 -7.72 8.24 3.30
CA GLN A 122 -8.56 7.11 3.72
C GLN A 122 -7.83 5.77 3.59
N ASP A 123 -6.70 5.73 2.86
CA ASP A 123 -5.93 4.51 2.63
C ASP A 123 -4.80 4.37 3.64
N SER A 124 -4.15 5.47 4.04
CA SER A 124 -3.13 5.52 5.08
C SER A 124 -2.85 6.97 5.48
N ASP A 125 -2.33 7.15 6.70
CA ASP A 125 -1.80 8.43 7.18
C ASP A 125 -0.27 8.54 6.99
N ARG A 126 0.36 7.49 6.45
CA ARG A 126 1.81 7.37 6.28
C ARG A 126 2.20 7.02 4.85
N ASP A 127 3.29 7.61 4.42
CA ASP A 127 4.01 7.21 3.22
C ASP A 127 5.28 6.47 3.60
N PHE A 128 5.74 5.54 2.76
CA PHE A 128 6.88 4.68 3.07
C PHE A 128 7.99 4.76 2.03
N PHE A 129 9.22 4.60 2.48
CA PHE A 129 10.43 4.64 1.68
C PHE A 129 11.37 3.48 2.03
N VAL A 130 12.09 2.99 1.01
CA VAL A 130 13.25 2.10 1.18
C VAL A 130 14.29 2.39 0.12
N ASP A 131 15.57 2.21 0.46
CA ASP A 131 16.70 2.32 -0.47
C ASP A 131 17.61 1.07 -0.43
N GLN A 132 18.80 1.17 -1.02
CA GLN A 132 19.79 0.08 -1.02
C GLN A 132 20.25 -0.39 0.37
N SER A 133 20.02 0.41 1.43
CA SER A 133 20.35 0.02 2.81
C SER A 133 19.37 -1.01 3.37
N GLY A 134 18.15 -1.07 2.82
CA GLY A 134 17.07 -1.95 3.30
C GLY A 134 16.32 -1.44 4.53
N ARG A 135 16.72 -0.30 5.09
CA ARG A 135 15.97 0.36 6.17
C ARG A 135 14.69 0.97 5.60
N ILE A 136 13.55 0.66 6.20
CA ILE A 136 12.27 1.27 5.86
C ILE A 136 12.05 2.49 6.75
N THR A 137 11.78 3.62 6.11
CA THR A 137 11.39 4.86 6.78
C THR A 137 9.98 5.26 6.36
N TYR A 138 9.37 6.14 7.14
CA TYR A 138 8.05 6.67 6.86
C TYR A 138 7.98 8.16 7.16
N ASP A 139 7.01 8.81 6.52
CA ASP A 139 6.56 10.15 6.86
C ASP A 139 5.06 10.12 7.17
N THR A 140 4.57 10.99 8.05
CA THR A 140 3.15 11.13 8.38
C THR A 140 2.58 12.28 7.57
N GLY A 141 1.67 11.98 6.64
CA GLY A 141 1.29 12.88 5.55
C GLY A 141 0.73 14.24 5.96
N GLY A 142 1.09 15.27 5.19
CA GLY A 142 0.53 16.63 5.28
C GLY A 142 1.36 17.72 4.59
N ASP A 143 2.62 17.46 4.30
CA ASP A 143 3.60 18.42 3.75
C ASP A 143 3.90 18.23 2.25
N GLY A 144 3.40 17.14 1.65
CA GLY A 144 3.66 16.80 0.24
C GLY A 144 5.10 16.36 -0.02
N VAL A 145 5.88 16.13 1.03
CA VAL A 145 7.26 15.67 0.94
C VAL A 145 7.25 14.14 0.92
N LYS A 146 8.01 13.55 -0.01
CA LYS A 146 8.17 12.10 -0.04
C LYS A 146 9.19 11.70 1.04
N PRO A 147 8.95 10.61 1.79
CA PRO A 147 9.92 10.11 2.75
C PRO A 147 11.25 9.79 2.07
N ASP A 148 12.33 9.95 2.82
CA ASP A 148 13.70 9.62 2.42
C ASP A 148 14.43 8.85 3.52
N ALA A 149 15.74 8.59 3.32
CA ALA A 149 16.55 7.82 4.26
C ALA A 149 16.70 8.45 5.65
N ASN A 150 16.42 9.76 5.78
CA ASN A 150 16.48 10.52 7.02
C ASN A 150 15.12 10.65 7.72
N SER A 151 14.03 10.25 7.06
CA SER A 151 12.70 10.17 7.68
C SER A 151 12.66 9.17 8.85
N SER A 152 11.58 9.23 9.65
CA SER A 152 11.39 8.35 10.81
C SER A 152 11.49 6.87 10.41
N GLY A 153 12.29 6.10 11.13
CA GLY A 153 12.44 4.66 10.87
C GLY A 153 11.27 3.87 11.42
N ILE A 154 10.94 2.76 10.78
CA ILE A 154 10.13 1.72 11.43
C ILE A 154 11.10 0.94 12.34
N ASP A 155 11.10 1.25 13.63
CA ASP A 155 11.80 0.42 14.62
C ASP A 155 11.05 -0.93 14.73
N ASP A 156 11.78 -2.03 14.52
CA ASP A 156 11.25 -3.42 14.55
C ASP A 156 10.64 -3.80 15.91
#